data_AF-A0A957M6S1-F1
#
_entry.id   AF-A0A957M6S1-F1
#
_cell.length_a   1.000
_cell.length_b   1.000
_cell.length_c   1.000
_cell.angle_alpha   90.00
_cell.angle_beta   90.00
_cell.angle_gamma   90.00
#
_symmetry.space_group_name_H-M   'P 1'
#
loop_
_entity.id
_entity.type
_entity.pdbx_description
1 polymer ?
#
loop_
_entity_poly.entity_id
_entity_poly.type
_entity_poly.pdbx_seq_one_letter_code
_entity_poly.pdbx_strand_id
1 'polypeptide(L)' 'GEPLVGRLLLIDTLDMSFRTLKVQRDPHCPLCGEQPTVTELIDYDQFCGFPAREHTQEESGADVLMVV' A
#
# COMPACT_ATOMS: atom_id res chain seq x y z
N GLY A 1 2.80 -18.38 -13.62
CA GLY A 1 1.89 -17.28 -13.26
C GLY A 1 2.38 -16.00 -13.88
N GLU A 2 1.51 -15.00 -14.04
CA GLU A 2 1.89 -13.68 -14.55
C GLU A 2 1.96 -12.66 -13.40
N PRO A 3 3.03 -11.85 -13.29
CA PRO A 3 3.18 -10.90 -12.19
C PRO A 3 2.30 -9.65 -12.37
N LEU A 4 1.82 -9.04 -11.28
CA LEU A 4 1.02 -7.81 -11.31
C LEU A 4 1.86 -6.52 -11.41
N VAL A 5 3.11 -6.60 -11.90
CA VAL A 5 3.96 -5.43 -12.07
C VAL A 5 3.27 -4.42 -13.00
N GLY A 6 3.13 -3.17 -12.53
CA GLY A 6 2.43 -2.10 -13.27
C GLY A 6 0.91 -2.28 -13.37
N ARG A 7 0.32 -3.17 -12.58
CA ARG A 7 -1.11 -3.49 -12.61
C ARG A 7 -1.70 -3.45 -11.21
N LEU A 8 -2.89 -2.88 -11.08
CA LEU A 8 -3.68 -2.88 -9.85
C LEU A 8 -4.88 -3.81 -10.03
N LEU A 9 -4.97 -4.83 -9.18
CA LEU A 9 -6.10 -5.75 -9.14
C LEU A 9 -7.17 -5.20 -8.19
N LEU A 10 -8.37 -5.00 -8.69
CA LEU A 10 -9.57 -4.67 -7.93
C LEU A 10 -10.43 -5.93 -7.84
N ILE A 11 -10.88 -6.22 -6.62
CA ILE A 11 -11.78 -7.33 -6.31
C ILE A 11 -13.06 -6.73 -5.74
N ASP A 12 -14.17 -6.95 -6.43
CA ASP A 12 -15.51 -6.71 -5.88
C ASP A 12 -15.99 -8.03 -5.28
N THR A 13 -16.03 -8.11 -3.96
CA THR A 13 -16.41 -9.33 -3.25
C THR A 13 -17.91 -9.55 -3.19
N LEU A 14 -18.71 -8.53 -3.46
CA LEU A 14 -20.17 -8.65 -3.46
C LEU A 14 -20.66 -9.23 -4.78
N ASP A 15 -20.08 -8.77 -5.90
CA ASP A 15 -20.38 -9.27 -7.25
C ASP A 15 -19.42 -10.39 -7.70
N MET A 16 -18.46 -10.78 -6.85
CA MET A 16 -17.38 -11.73 -7.17
C MET A 16 -16.69 -11.44 -8.50
N SER A 17 -16.38 -10.16 -8.73
CA SER A 17 -15.77 -9.69 -9.98
C SER A 17 -14.34 -9.20 -9.80
N PHE A 18 -13.55 -9.35 -10.85
CA PHE A 18 -12.13 -8.97 -10.88
C PHE A 18 -11.88 -7.98 -12.00
N ARG A 19 -11.21 -6.87 -11.69
CA ARG A 19 -10.84 -5.85 -12.68
C ARG A 19 -9.38 -5.50 -12.51
N THR A 20 -8.66 -5.42 -13.62
CA THR A 20 -7.24 -5.06 -13.61
C THR A 20 -7.05 -3.72 -14.28
N LEU A 21 -6.51 -2.76 -13.54
CA LEU A 21 -6.17 -1.44 -14.06
C LEU A 21 -4.66 -1.41 -14.39
N LYS A 22 -4.31 -0.76 -15.50
CA LYS A 22 -2.90 -0.48 -15.83
C LYS A 22 -2.48 0.79 -15.11
N VAL A 23 -1.42 0.70 -14.30
CA VAL A 23 -0.87 1.85 -13.55
C VAL A 23 0.48 2.18 -14.14
N GLN A 24 0.60 3.39 -14.68
CA GLN A 24 1.84 3.89 -15.25
C GLN A 24 2.56 4.78 -14.26
N ARG A 25 3.90 4.72 -14.25
CA ARG A 25 4.73 5.67 -13.50
C ARG A 25 4.49 7.07 -14.05
N ASP A 26 4.25 8.02 -13.15
CA ASP A 26 4.24 9.43 -13.49
C ASP A 26 5.70 9.96 -13.54
N PRO A 27 6.19 10.47 -14.68
CA PRO A 27 7.53 11.05 -14.77
C PRO A 27 7.72 12.28 -13.87
N HIS A 28 6.64 12.98 -13.51
CA HIS A 28 6.67 14.15 -12.62
C HIS A 28 6.41 13.81 -11.15
N CYS A 29 6.39 12.52 -10.79
CA CYS A 29 6.17 12.12 -9.41
C CYS A 29 7.27 12.68 -8.48
N PRO A 30 6.93 13.44 -7.43
CA PRO A 30 7.94 14.06 -6.56
C PRO A 30 8.75 13.05 -5.74
N LEU A 31 8.31 11.79 -5.65
CA LEU A 31 8.97 10.70 -4.91
C LEU A 31 9.87 9.85 -5.81
N CYS A 32 9.37 9.50 -7.01
CA CYS A 32 10.02 8.52 -7.86
C CYS A 32 10.08 8.94 -9.33
N GLY A 33 9.84 10.21 -9.66
CA GLY A 33 9.95 10.77 -11.01
C GLY A 33 11.39 10.93 -11.47
N GLU A 34 11.61 11.63 -12.58
CA GLU A 34 12.98 11.89 -13.09
C GLU A 34 13.73 12.93 -12.24
N GLN A 35 12.99 13.83 -11.59
CA GLN A 35 13.50 14.86 -10.71
C GLN A 35 12.79 14.78 -9.34
N PRO A 36 13.14 13.79 -8.49
CA PRO A 36 12.52 13.64 -7.19
C PRO A 36 12.88 14.83 -6.29
N THR A 37 11.87 15.42 -5.65
CA THR A 37 12.02 16.54 -4.72
C THR A 37 11.80 16.12 -3.27
N VAL A 38 11.11 15.00 -3.04
CA VAL A 38 10.94 14.42 -1.71
C VAL A 38 12.05 13.41 -1.49
N THR A 39 13.03 13.78 -0.67
CA THR A 39 14.26 13.01 -0.43
C THR A 39 14.36 12.42 0.97
N GLU A 40 13.48 12.85 1.88
CA GLU A 40 13.46 12.44 3.27
C GLU A 40 12.05 12.00 3.66
N LEU A 41 11.97 11.07 4.60
CA LEU A 41 10.71 10.54 5.11
C LEU A 41 10.16 11.47 6.19
N ILE A 42 8.85 11.65 6.19
CA ILE A 42 8.14 12.29 7.30
C ILE A 42 7.76 11.20 8.29
N ASP A 43 8.04 11.41 9.58
CA ASP A 43 7.57 10.52 10.63
C ASP A 43 6.05 10.66 10.81
N TYR A 44 5.32 9.65 10.34
CA TYR A 44 3.85 9.63 10.37
C TYR A 44 3.27 9.55 11.78
N ASP A 45 4.05 9.15 12.79
CA ASP A 45 3.67 9.20 14.21
C ASP A 45 3.40 10.63 14.70
N GLN A 46 3.97 11.64 14.04
CA GLN A 46 3.77 13.05 14.40
C GLN A 46 2.52 13.67 13.76
N PHE A 47 1.97 13.03 12.72
CA PHE A 47 0.83 13.55 11.94
C PHE A 47 -0.45 12.73 12.12
N CYS A 48 -0.31 11.42 12.30
CA CYS A 48 -1.41 10.56 12.70
C CYS A 48 -1.55 10.75 14.20
N GLY A 49 -2.66 11.32 14.69
CA GLY A 49 -2.87 11.68 16.12
C GLY A 49 -2.91 10.52 17.12
N PHE A 50 -2.07 9.51 16.92
CA PHE A 50 -1.82 8.38 17.79
C PHE A 50 -0.49 8.60 18.50
N PRO A 51 -0.37 8.24 19.78
CA PRO A 51 0.93 8.24 20.44
C PRO A 51 1.86 7.28 19.68
N ALA A 52 3.08 7.74 19.38
CA ALA A 52 4.12 6.94 18.75
C ALA A 52 4.20 5.58 19.44
N ARG A 53 3.98 4.49 18.69
CA ARG A 53 4.04 3.15 19.26
C ARG A 53 5.51 2.77 19.35
N GLU A 54 6.03 2.64 20.57
CA GLU A 54 7.32 2.00 20.79
C GLU A 54 7.26 0.60 20.18
N HIS A 55 8.11 0.33 19.19
CA HIS A 55 8.20 -0.95 18.51
C HIS A 55 8.73 -2.02 19.48
N THR A 56 7.83 -2.57 20.30
CA THR A 56 8.03 -3.88 20.91
C THR A 56 7.41 -4.90 19.97
N GLN A 57 8.26 -5.76 19.42
CA GLN A 57 7.88 -6.88 18.58
C GLN A 57 7.09 -7.88 19.43
N GLU A 58 5.76 -7.81 19.37
CA GLU A 58 4.86 -8.88 19.83
C GLU A 58 4.22 -9.53 18.61
N GLU A 59 4.61 -10.78 18.36
CA GLU A 59 3.93 -11.66 17.43
C GLU A 59 2.47 -11.83 17.91
N SER A 60 1.51 -11.36 17.13
CA SER A 60 0.12 -11.76 17.29
C SER A 60 -0.43 -12.13 15.92
N GLY A 61 -0.45 -13.44 15.68
CA GLY A 61 -1.22 -14.01 14.59
C GLY A 61 -2.69 -13.66 14.77
N ALA A 62 -3.20 -12.81 13.88
CA ALA A 62 -4.62 -12.73 13.61
C ALA A 62 -4.88 -13.57 12.36
N ASP A 63 -5.14 -14.85 12.60
CA ASP A 63 -5.97 -15.65 11.73
C ASP A 63 -7.35 -14.96 11.69
N VAL A 64 -7.71 -14.38 10.54
CA VAL A 64 -9.12 -14.16 10.19
C VAL A 64 -9.35 -14.84 8.85
N LEU A 65 -9.33 -16.17 8.90
CA LEU A 65 -9.99 -17.03 7.94
C LEU A 65 -11.49 -17.10 8.30
N MET A 66 -12.33 -16.44 7.50
CA MET A 66 -13.57 -17.01 6.97
C MET A 66 -14.07 -16.15 5.81
N VAL A 67 -13.64 -16.47 4.59
CA VAL A 67 -14.55 -16.31 3.44
C VAL A 67 -14.98 -17.74 3.15
N VAL A 68 -16.27 -18.00 3.39
CA VAL A 68 -16.96 -19.29 3.24
C VAL A 68 -16.47 -20.06 2.01
#